data_AF-A0A977IC49-F1
#
_entry.id   AF-A0A977IC49-F1
#
_cell.length_a   1.000
_cell.length_b   1.000
_cell.length_c   1.000
_cell.angle_alpha   90.00
_cell.angle_beta   90.00
_cell.angle_gamma   90.00
#
_symmetry.space_group_name_H-M   'P 1'
#
loop_
_entity.id
_entity.type
_entity.pdbx_description
1 polymer ?
#
loop_
_entity_poly.entity_id
_entity_poly.type
_entity_poly.pdbx_seq_one_letter_code
_entity_poly.pdbx_strand_id
1 'polypeptide(L)'
;MSQIDGTKKVYVIVHGQRNLAEPVKEKLAAAGFKNTEMASLDKAGNAGEYVAMLWPPMAASEIMVSVITGPAEPGKSHGMGAWGSVATKEIMRLPLKK
;
A
#
# COMPACT_ATOMS: atom_id res chain seq x y z
N MET A 1 -17.22 -3.90 -12.19
CA MET A 1 -16.97 -3.86 -10.74
C MET A 1 -15.67 -4.59 -10.51
N SER A 2 -14.57 -3.87 -10.24
CA SER A 2 -13.28 -4.51 -9.98
C SER A 2 -13.42 -5.32 -8.70
N GLN A 3 -13.37 -6.64 -8.84
CA GLN A 3 -13.49 -7.59 -7.73
C GLN A 3 -12.27 -7.41 -6.82
N ILE A 4 -12.42 -6.63 -5.76
CA ILE A 4 -11.37 -6.51 -4.74
C ILE A 4 -11.35 -7.85 -4.00
N ASP A 5 -10.29 -8.62 -4.24
CA ASP A 5 -10.05 -9.87 -3.56
C ASP A 5 -9.66 -9.59 -2.09
N GLY A 6 -10.65 -9.56 -1.20
CA GLY A 6 -10.46 -9.33 0.24
C GLY A 6 -9.66 -10.42 0.96
N THR A 7 -9.27 -11.49 0.26
CA THR A 7 -8.38 -12.56 0.73
C THR A 7 -6.90 -12.18 0.61
N LYS A 8 -6.56 -11.28 -0.32
CA LYS A 8 -5.18 -10.86 -0.58
C LYS A 8 -4.70 -9.89 0.50
N LYS A 9 -3.42 -9.98 0.84
CA LYS A 9 -2.81 -9.04 1.78
C LYS A 9 -2.73 -7.65 1.18
N VAL A 10 -2.93 -6.67 2.05
CA VAL A 10 -2.72 -5.25 1.74
C VAL A 10 -1.64 -4.71 2.64
N TYR A 11 -0.55 -4.25 2.05
CA TYR A 11 0.59 -3.72 2.76
C TYR A 11 0.48 -2.21 2.91
N VAL A 12 0.44 -1.72 4.15
CA VAL A 12 0.24 -0.29 4.44
C VAL A 12 1.58 0.38 4.71
N ILE A 13 1.92 1.41 3.93
CA ILE A 13 3.12 2.24 4.06
C ILE A 13 2.71 3.63 4.56
N VAL A 14 3.12 3.96 5.79
CA VAL A 14 2.74 5.24 6.45
C VAL A 14 3.89 6.25 6.62
N HIS A 15 5.07 6.04 6.03
CA HIS A 15 6.22 6.97 6.08
C HIS A 15 6.51 7.55 7.49
N GLY A 16 6.43 6.73 8.54
CA GLY A 16 6.65 7.16 9.93
C GLY A 16 5.43 7.80 10.62
N GLN A 17 4.36 8.12 9.88
CA GLN A 17 3.10 8.62 10.41
C GLN A 17 2.23 7.49 10.98
N ARG A 18 2.72 6.80 12.02
CA ARG A 18 1.99 5.70 12.69
C ARG A 18 0.58 6.10 13.15
N ASN A 19 0.38 7.37 13.48
CA ASN A 19 -0.93 7.92 13.83
C ASN A 19 -1.97 7.76 12.70
N LEU A 20 -1.52 7.73 11.44
CA LEU A 20 -2.37 7.53 10.27
C LEU A 20 -2.56 6.05 9.92
N ALA A 21 -1.86 5.12 10.57
CA ALA A 21 -1.98 3.69 10.25
C ALA A 21 -3.38 3.14 10.55
N GLU A 22 -3.99 3.53 11.67
CA GLU A 22 -5.36 3.14 12.01
C GLU A 22 -6.41 3.65 11.02
N PRO A 23 -6.52 4.96 10.73
CA PRO A 23 -7.53 5.46 9.80
C PRO A 23 -7.34 4.90 8.38
N VAL A 24 -6.09 4.62 7.97
CA VAL A 24 -5.83 3.94 6.70
C VAL A 24 -6.40 2.52 6.70
N LYS A 25 -6.15 1.74 7.76
CA LYS A 25 -6.69 0.39 7.89
C LYS A 25 -8.22 0.39 7.87
N GLU A 26 -8.86 1.33 8.56
CA GLU A 26 -10.32 1.48 8.54
C GLU A 26 -10.85 1.79 7.14
N LYS A 27 -10.20 2.71 6.40
CA LYS A 27 -10.57 3.05 5.02
C LYS A 27 -10.42 1.86 4.08
N LEU A 28 -9.33 1.11 4.22
CA LEU A 28 -9.07 -0.10 3.44
C LEU A 28 -10.11 -1.18 3.77
N ALA A 29 -10.41 -1.40 5.05
CA ALA A 29 -11.44 -2.33 5.49
C ALA A 29 -12.83 -1.96 4.92
N ALA A 30 -13.18 -0.66 4.94
CA ALA A 30 -14.41 -0.15 4.35
C ALA A 30 -14.47 -0.33 2.82
N ALA A 31 -13.32 -0.29 2.14
CA ALA A 31 -13.21 -0.59 0.71
C ALA A 31 -13.24 -2.11 0.40
N GLY A 32 -13.24 -2.97 1.42
CA GLY A 32 -13.29 -4.44 1.26
C GLY A 32 -11.96 -5.16 1.48
N PHE A 33 -10.89 -4.43 1.78
CA PHE A 33 -9.58 -5.00 2.11
C PHE A 33 -9.53 -5.40 3.59
N LYS A 34 -9.84 -6.66 3.88
CA LYS A 34 -9.88 -7.17 5.26
C LYS A 34 -8.51 -7.55 5.82
N ASN A 35 -7.56 -7.89 4.94
CA ASN A 35 -6.27 -8.46 5.32
C ASN A 35 -5.13 -7.41 5.25
N THR A 36 -5.19 -6.39 6.09
CA THR A 36 -4.20 -5.28 6.10
C THR A 36 -3.03 -5.56 7.04
N GLU A 37 -1.80 -5.44 6.55
CA GLU A 37 -0.55 -5.62 7.32
C GLU A 37 0.35 -4.39 7.13
N MET A 38 1.26 -4.12 8.07
CA MET A 38 2.25 -3.05 7.88
C MET A 38 3.33 -3.50 6.89
N ALA A 39 3.59 -2.66 5.89
CA ALA A 39 4.64 -2.92 4.92
C ALA A 39 6.03 -2.90 5.60
N SER A 40 6.85 -3.90 5.30
CA SER A 40 8.25 -3.97 5.77
C SER A 40 9.20 -3.47 4.69
N LEU A 41 10.21 -2.69 5.05
CA LEU A 41 11.19 -2.16 4.08
C LEU A 41 12.10 -3.27 3.50
N ASP A 42 12.31 -4.35 4.25
CA ASP A 42 13.12 -5.50 3.84
C ASP A 42 12.45 -6.38 2.78
N LYS A 43 11.10 -6.48 2.83
CA LYS A 43 10.35 -7.44 2.01
C LYS A 43 9.07 -6.83 1.46
N ALA A 44 9.02 -6.74 0.13
CA ALA A 44 7.82 -6.38 -0.60
C ALA A 44 6.83 -7.56 -0.65
N GLY A 45 5.58 -7.24 -0.97
CA GLY A 45 4.55 -8.26 -1.24
C GLY A 45 4.78 -9.00 -2.55
N ASN A 46 3.96 -10.00 -2.78
CA ASN A 46 3.96 -10.84 -3.98
C ASN A 46 2.99 -10.32 -5.05
N ALA A 47 3.19 -10.77 -6.30
CA ALA A 47 2.28 -10.47 -7.39
C ALA A 47 0.83 -10.92 -7.08
N GLY A 48 -0.12 -10.01 -7.30
CA GLY A 48 -1.54 -10.17 -6.99
C GLY A 48 -1.94 -9.73 -5.57
N GLU A 49 -1.00 -9.27 -4.74
CA GLU A 49 -1.29 -8.58 -3.48
C GLU A 49 -1.40 -7.07 -3.69
N TYR A 50 -1.81 -6.34 -2.66
CA TYR A 50 -2.04 -4.90 -2.74
C TYR A 50 -1.10 -4.14 -1.80
N VAL A 51 -0.78 -2.90 -2.16
CA VAL A 51 -0.03 -1.97 -1.34
C VAL A 51 -0.79 -0.66 -1.26
N ALA A 52 -0.95 -0.14 -0.05
CA ALA A 52 -1.56 1.13 0.24
C ALA A 52 -0.48 2.07 0.79
N MET A 53 -0.04 3.02 -0.02
CA MET A 53 0.94 4.02 0.41
C MET A 53 0.27 5.35 0.70
N LEU A 54 0.70 5.99 1.78
CA LEU A 54 0.31 7.36 2.09
C LEU A 54 1.01 8.35 1.16
N TRP A 55 0.21 9.16 0.46
CA TRP A 55 0.67 10.17 -0.48
C TRP A 55 0.00 11.52 -0.25
N PRO A 56 0.67 12.65 -0.51
CA PRO A 56 2.12 12.80 -0.70
C PRO A 56 2.92 12.51 0.60
N PRO A 57 4.18 12.08 0.52
CA PRO A 57 4.96 11.63 1.69
C PRO A 57 5.26 12.74 2.70
N MET A 58 5.35 13.99 2.27
CA MET A 58 5.53 15.14 3.17
C MET A 58 4.25 15.50 3.95
N ALA A 59 3.09 15.16 3.41
CA ALA A 59 1.79 15.54 3.96
C ALA A 59 0.73 14.53 3.53
N ALA A 60 0.77 13.32 4.10
CA ALA A 60 -0.16 12.25 3.77
C ALA A 60 -1.61 12.73 3.85
N SER A 61 -2.22 12.86 2.69
CA SER A 61 -3.59 13.38 2.53
C SER A 61 -4.47 12.36 1.82
N GLU A 62 -3.87 11.41 1.13
CA GLU A 62 -4.50 10.38 0.34
C GLU A 62 -3.77 9.05 0.53
N ILE A 63 -4.49 7.97 0.29
CA ILE A 63 -4.05 6.59 0.34
C ILE A 63 -4.05 6.09 -1.09
N MET A 64 -2.88 5.97 -1.68
CA MET A 64 -2.72 5.41 -3.02
C MET A 64 -2.64 3.90 -2.90
N VAL A 65 -3.63 3.20 -3.46
CA VAL A 65 -3.70 1.74 -3.46
C VAL A 65 -3.28 1.23 -4.84
N SER A 66 -2.26 0.39 -4.84
CA SER A 66 -1.69 -0.22 -6.02
C SER A 66 -1.67 -1.73 -5.88
N VAL A 67 -1.95 -2.44 -6.97
CA VAL A 67 -1.78 -3.90 -7.02
C VAL A 67 -0.36 -4.22 -7.45
N ILE A 68 0.27 -5.19 -6.80
CA ILE A 68 1.60 -5.67 -7.17
C ILE A 68 1.43 -6.53 -8.42
N THR A 69 2.04 -6.11 -9.53
CA THR A 69 1.96 -6.80 -10.82
C THR A 69 3.19 -7.66 -11.11
N GLY A 70 4.29 -7.45 -10.38
CA GLY A 70 5.53 -8.20 -10.56
C GLY A 70 6.43 -8.16 -9.32
N PRO A 71 7.47 -9.00 -9.29
CA PRO A 71 8.38 -9.09 -8.15
C PRO A 71 9.21 -7.80 -7.97
N ALA A 72 9.78 -7.62 -6.78
CA ALA A 72 10.76 -6.57 -6.53
C ALA A 72 12.09 -6.89 -7.24
N GLU A 73 12.57 -5.97 -8.06
CA GLU A 73 13.89 -6.11 -8.70
C GLU A 73 15.01 -5.74 -7.70
N PRO A 74 15.99 -6.62 -7.44
CA PRO A 74 17.10 -6.29 -6.56
C PRO A 74 17.96 -5.19 -7.21
N GLY A 75 18.19 -4.08 -6.48
CA GLY A 75 19.15 -3.04 -6.87
C GLY A 75 18.57 -1.67 -7.27
N LYS A 76 17.24 -1.51 -7.37
CA LYS A 76 16.59 -0.21 -7.64
C LYS A 76 15.84 0.33 -6.41
N SER A 77 16.49 0.39 -5.25
CA SER A 77 15.79 0.86 -4.05
C SER A 77 15.95 2.37 -3.88
N HIS A 78 14.93 3.13 -4.28
CA HIS A 78 14.92 4.60 -4.23
C HIS A 78 14.58 5.16 -2.83
N GLY A 79 15.11 4.55 -1.77
CA GLY A 79 14.84 4.94 -0.37
C GLY A 79 13.55 4.37 0.24
N MET A 80 12.76 3.59 -0.52
CA MET A 80 11.56 2.88 -0.05
C MET A 80 11.79 1.38 0.22
N GLY A 81 13.06 0.92 0.29
CA GLY A 81 13.38 -0.49 0.48
C GLY A 81 12.90 -1.35 -0.71
N ALA A 82 12.45 -2.57 -0.43
CA ALA A 82 11.90 -3.49 -1.42
C ALA A 82 10.70 -2.91 -2.20
N TRP A 83 9.99 -1.93 -1.64
CA TRP A 83 8.83 -1.27 -2.27
C TRP A 83 9.20 -0.26 -3.36
N GLY A 84 10.42 0.28 -3.33
CA GLY A 84 10.89 1.18 -4.40
C GLY A 84 11.19 0.46 -5.72
N SER A 85 11.35 -0.87 -5.66
CA SER A 85 11.76 -1.71 -6.79
C SER A 85 10.67 -2.68 -7.24
N VAL A 86 9.53 -2.71 -6.55
CA VAL A 86 8.42 -3.61 -6.87
C VAL A 86 7.53 -3.01 -7.96
N ALA A 87 7.25 -3.82 -8.98
CA ALA A 87 6.31 -3.44 -10.02
C ALA A 87 4.90 -3.41 -9.43
N THR A 88 4.35 -2.21 -9.27
CA THR A 88 2.99 -1.99 -8.80
C THR A 88 2.23 -1.15 -9.82
N LYS A 89 0.92 -1.41 -9.91
CA LYS A 89 0.00 -0.68 -10.77
C LYS A 89 -1.05 -0.04 -9.88
N GLU A 90 -1.15 1.28 -9.96
CA GLU A 90 -2.21 2.01 -9.27
C GLU A 90 -3.58 1.50 -9.73
N ILE A 91 -4.45 1.18 -8.77
CA ILE A 91 -5.82 0.74 -9.03
C ILE A 91 -6.84 1.73 -8.49
N MET A 92 -6.53 2.44 -7.41
CA MET A 92 -7.42 3.44 -6.81
C MET A 92 -6.68 4.36 -5.84
N ARG A 93 -7.28 5.51 -5.55
CA ARG A 93 -6.83 6.44 -4.50
C ARG A 93 -8.00 6.73 -3.58
N LEU A 94 -7.74 6.71 -2.27
CA LEU A 94 -8.73 7.01 -1.24
C LEU A 94 -8.31 8.27 -0.47
N PRO A 95 -9.20 9.25 -0.25
CA PRO A 95 -8.87 10.40 0.58
C PRO A 95 -8.73 9.98 2.04
N LEU A 96 -7.63 10.41 2.68
CA LEU A 96 -7.34 10.12 4.08
C LEU A 96 -8.15 11.04 5.01
N LYS A 97 -8.21 12.34 4.70
CA LYS A 97 -9.04 13.32 5.41
C LYS A 97 -10.41 13.47 4.72
N LYS A 98 -11.43 13.70 5.53
CA LYS A 98 -12.83 13.88 5.12
C LYS A 98 -13.10 15.33 4.74
#